data_AF-A0A963C0V2-F1
#
_entry.id   AF-A0A963C0V2-F1
#
_cell.length_a   1.000
_cell.length_b   1.000
_cell.length_c   1.000
_cell.angle_alpha   90.00
_cell.angle_beta   90.00
_cell.angle_gamma   90.00
#
_symmetry.space_group_name_H-M   'P 1'
#
loop_
_entity.id
_entity.type
_entity.pdbx_description
1 polymer ?
#
loop_
_entity_poly.entity_id
_entity_poly.type
_entity_poly.pdbx_seq_one_letter_code
_entity_poly.pdbx_strand_id
1 'polypeptide(L)'
;MSGRAMDFATLIYRQLPAVYRERDNTVEQADGTVTPGDLARLATTWGDSLDAIYRTLLQRYYDIFPEPDGAPDAEGMARGCQPWVLPYIARLLDVQLISPLEAGRRAEVGQAIRWRQRKGTPLAVEEIAEQVAGIEIELCEGWRRVAVTPRVGFALLPESVFGDPDGAFPADDRLARVEHPGLPAGSVDLRRASRAVRGDATSPATHTTDFAGQPVPWRMAWRHGVPCFASSFQDRAARTADLRTPDARRGHAHPRRVVLHAAPFDGFFARTPDSVQWSAIRDAVMAGSTLPAGLPLALTSDAGSRRLEGLGPNPVRIRGVLDLDAPIRWTFANLWFDNRVAVTDGRIEAAGCAFRELHVHTIDAATPVVAATACLFKRLLTPRSLSFVEYATVLERLVCERLQMSDSILLPMPHKDLIDADVPAGGCVRFSHLPYIPIPPDPLDPAAPNDPLWISQGRRSMLRVVAASCTTTSPIFWNTDFGQPGCAVLHPDSTDALRFGAEDGGEMGACHAFAHTLRERAVIDKLRDFLPVGIEAVLAPDASLLCPPPEEQP
;
A
#
# COMPACT_ATOMS: atom_id res chain seq x y z
N MET A 1 3.66 36.14 20.53
CA MET A 1 4.88 35.44 21.01
C MET A 1 4.87 34.05 20.39
N SER A 2 5.97 33.66 19.76
CA SER A 2 6.07 32.43 18.98
C SER A 2 5.88 31.21 19.89
N GLY A 3 5.02 30.26 19.52
CA GLY A 3 4.79 29.02 20.27
C GLY A 3 5.91 27.98 20.13
N ARG A 4 7.14 28.41 19.84
CA ARG A 4 8.31 27.55 19.60
C ARG A 4 9.04 27.28 20.93
N ALA A 5 9.64 26.10 21.05
CA ALA A 5 10.42 25.74 22.24
C ALA A 5 11.70 26.59 22.38
N MET A 6 12.38 26.87 21.27
CA MET A 6 13.49 27.82 21.16
C MET A 6 13.11 28.98 20.24
N ASP A 7 13.20 30.22 20.74
CA ASP A 7 12.93 31.45 19.99
C ASP A 7 14.14 32.41 20.15
N PHE A 8 15.06 32.37 19.17
CA PHE A 8 16.26 33.21 19.21
C PHE A 8 15.95 34.70 19.04
N ALA A 9 14.85 35.07 18.37
CA ALA A 9 14.44 36.47 18.24
C ALA A 9 14.12 37.07 19.60
N THR A 10 13.29 36.37 20.39
CA THR A 10 12.96 36.79 21.75
C THR A 10 14.19 36.77 22.66
N LEU A 11 15.06 35.78 22.53
CA LEU A 11 16.29 35.70 23.32
C LEU A 11 17.25 36.86 23.03
N ILE A 12 17.55 37.13 21.76
CA ILE A 12 18.42 38.24 21.36
C ILE A 12 17.86 39.56 21.88
N TYR A 13 16.57 39.82 21.64
CA TYR A 13 15.94 41.06 22.08
C TYR A 13 16.03 41.22 23.61
N ARG A 14 15.78 40.17 24.38
CA ARG A 14 15.89 40.20 25.85
C ARG A 14 17.31 40.43 26.36
N GLN A 15 18.33 39.92 25.66
CA GLN A 15 19.74 40.09 26.02
C GLN A 15 20.25 41.51 25.74
N LEU A 16 19.54 42.32 24.95
CA LEU A 16 19.89 43.72 24.76
C LEU A 16 19.69 44.53 26.05
N PRO A 17 20.62 45.44 26.40
CA PRO A 17 20.47 46.33 27.54
C PRO A 17 19.14 47.08 27.52
N ALA A 18 18.52 47.26 28.69
CA ALA A 18 17.20 47.88 28.83
C ALA A 18 17.11 49.25 28.14
N VAL A 19 18.18 50.04 28.19
CA VAL A 19 18.28 51.37 27.54
C VAL A 19 17.97 51.32 26.04
N TYR A 20 18.33 50.25 25.34
CA TYR A 20 18.03 50.09 23.91
C TYR A 20 16.61 49.59 23.66
N ARG A 21 16.06 48.76 24.55
CA ARG A 21 14.70 48.25 24.46
C ARG A 21 13.65 49.31 24.77
N GLU A 22 13.91 50.17 25.75
CA GLU A 22 13.04 51.29 26.13
C GLU A 22 13.00 52.38 25.06
N ARG A 23 14.07 52.48 24.26
CA ARG A 23 14.18 53.40 23.11
C ARG A 23 13.73 52.78 21.79
N ASP A 24 13.26 51.53 21.79
CA ASP A 24 12.72 50.93 20.58
C ASP A 24 11.39 51.62 20.23
N ASN A 25 11.19 51.94 18.95
CA ASN A 25 10.05 52.73 18.46
C ASN A 25 8.77 51.86 18.39
N THR A 26 8.38 51.26 19.51
CA THR A 26 7.18 50.43 19.61
C THR A 26 5.93 51.31 19.54
N VAL A 27 4.95 50.89 18.75
CA VAL A 27 3.69 51.63 18.59
C VAL A 27 2.56 50.77 19.11
N GLU A 28 1.89 51.26 20.15
CA GLU A 28 0.68 50.63 20.69
C GLU A 28 -0.55 51.20 19.95
N GLN A 29 -1.30 50.33 19.28
CA GLN A 29 -2.55 50.72 18.62
C GLN A 29 -3.69 50.81 19.65
N ALA A 30 -4.74 51.57 19.30
CA ALA A 30 -5.90 51.78 20.17
C ALA A 30 -6.63 50.48 20.59
N ASP A 31 -6.44 49.39 19.84
CA ASP A 31 -7.00 48.06 20.09
C ASP A 31 -6.14 47.22 21.08
N GLY A 32 -5.06 47.80 21.63
CA GLY A 32 -4.13 47.14 22.56
C GLY A 32 -3.06 46.27 21.88
N THR A 33 -2.99 46.28 20.55
CA THR A 33 -1.99 45.57 19.77
C THR A 33 -0.69 46.37 19.67
N VAL A 34 0.42 45.79 20.13
CA VAL A 34 1.75 46.41 20.07
C VAL A 34 2.45 46.03 18.77
N THR A 35 2.75 47.03 17.93
CA THR A 35 3.59 46.84 16.75
C THR A 35 5.06 46.85 17.19
N PRO A 36 5.85 45.80 16.85
CA PRO A 36 7.26 45.75 17.20
C PRO A 36 8.03 46.89 16.51
N GLY A 37 8.88 47.57 17.29
CA GLY A 37 9.76 48.63 16.81
C GLY A 37 10.87 48.09 15.89
N ASP A 38 11.62 48.99 15.27
CA ASP A 38 12.62 48.64 14.27
C ASP A 38 13.74 47.75 14.84
N LEU A 39 14.12 47.94 16.10
CA LEU A 39 15.12 47.11 16.77
C LEU A 39 14.58 45.70 17.02
N ALA A 40 13.32 45.58 17.47
CA ALA A 40 12.66 44.29 17.60
C ALA A 40 12.52 43.56 16.26
N ARG A 41 12.23 44.27 15.16
CA ARG A 41 12.18 43.69 13.80
C ARG A 41 13.55 43.20 13.31
N LEU A 42 14.61 43.98 13.59
CA LEU A 42 15.99 43.57 13.29
C LEU A 42 16.37 42.31 14.09
N ALA A 43 16.09 42.31 15.40
CA ALA A 43 16.32 41.15 16.26
C ALA A 43 15.50 39.92 15.81
N THR A 44 14.29 40.14 15.28
CA THR A 44 13.48 39.07 14.68
C THR A 44 14.16 38.49 13.46
N THR A 45 14.66 39.33 12.55
CA THR A 45 15.34 38.88 11.31
C THR A 45 16.62 38.08 11.63
N TRP A 46 17.42 38.54 12.60
CA TRP A 46 18.59 37.80 13.06
C TRP A 46 18.21 36.51 13.80
N GLY A 47 17.16 36.57 14.64
CA GLY A 47 16.62 35.42 15.34
C GLY A 47 16.14 34.33 14.41
N ASP A 48 15.36 34.67 13.39
CA ASP A 48 14.88 33.72 12.37
C ASP A 48 16.05 33.05 11.62
N SER A 49 17.13 33.79 11.38
CA SER A 49 18.34 33.24 10.76
C SER A 49 19.05 32.25 11.71
N LEU A 50 19.13 32.55 13.01
CA LEU A 50 19.71 31.65 14.01
C LEU A 50 18.83 30.41 14.25
N ASP A 51 17.51 30.58 14.30
CA ASP A 51 16.52 29.50 14.35
C ASP A 51 16.74 28.52 13.18
N ALA A 52 16.92 29.05 11.95
CA ALA A 52 17.16 28.23 10.77
C ALA A 52 18.49 27.46 10.86
N ILE A 53 19.57 28.11 11.31
CA ILE A 53 20.87 27.45 11.53
C ILE A 53 20.76 26.38 12.61
N TYR A 54 20.09 26.68 13.72
CA TYR A 54 19.89 25.74 14.82
C TYR A 54 19.13 24.49 14.36
N ARG A 55 18.01 24.65 13.64
CA ARG A 55 17.26 23.51 13.08
C ARG A 55 18.07 22.73 12.05
N THR A 56 18.91 23.40 11.26
CA THR A 56 19.82 22.73 10.32
C THR A 56 20.85 21.87 11.07
N LEU A 57 21.41 22.36 12.18
CA LEU A 57 22.34 21.59 13.01
C LEU A 57 21.65 20.42 13.71
N LEU A 58 20.43 20.62 14.21
CA LEU A 58 19.60 19.56 14.79
C LEU A 58 19.29 18.48 13.75
N GLN A 59 18.85 18.87 12.55
CA GLN A 59 18.59 17.93 11.47
C GLN A 59 19.86 17.15 11.09
N ARG A 60 21.02 17.83 11.01
CA ARG A 60 22.30 17.17 10.75
C ARG A 60 22.67 16.14 11.84
N TYR A 61 22.33 16.40 13.10
CA TYR A 61 22.50 15.43 14.17
C TYR A 61 21.57 14.22 13.96
N TYR A 62 20.30 14.46 13.64
CA TYR A 62 19.34 13.39 13.36
C TYR A 62 19.65 12.58 12.10
N ASP A 63 20.34 13.17 11.12
CA ASP A 63 20.78 12.51 9.90
C ASP A 63 21.75 11.34 10.10
N ILE A 64 22.31 11.22 11.30
CA ILE A 64 23.16 10.09 11.69
C ILE A 64 22.33 8.81 11.95
N PHE A 65 21.03 8.95 12.25
CA PHE A 65 20.18 7.84 12.69
C PHE A 65 19.22 7.39 11.57
N PRO A 66 19.40 6.18 11.00
CA PRO A 66 18.54 5.68 9.93
C PRO A 66 17.08 5.49 10.35
N GLU A 67 16.85 5.08 11.59
CA GLU A 67 15.52 4.85 12.14
C GLU A 67 15.10 6.04 13.01
N PRO A 68 13.85 6.53 12.88
CA PRO A 68 13.34 7.57 13.75
C PRO A 68 13.09 7.00 15.16
N ASP A 69 13.58 7.70 16.19
CA ASP A 69 13.37 7.30 17.58
C ASP A 69 12.26 8.14 18.25
N GLY A 70 11.11 7.51 18.51
CA GLY A 70 10.05 8.08 19.33
C GLY A 70 9.29 9.26 18.71
N ALA A 71 8.65 10.05 19.56
CA ALA A 71 7.91 11.25 19.17
C ALA A 71 8.85 12.35 18.65
N PRO A 72 8.35 13.31 17.85
CA PRO A 72 9.11 14.49 17.47
C PRO A 72 9.77 15.16 18.67
N ASP A 73 10.90 15.82 18.43
CA ASP A 73 11.60 16.56 19.48
C ASP A 73 10.80 17.79 19.96
N ALA A 74 11.40 18.57 20.88
CA ALA A 74 10.75 19.77 21.41
C ALA A 74 10.49 20.86 20.34
N GLU A 75 11.19 20.82 19.21
CA GLU A 75 11.00 21.69 18.06
C GLU A 75 10.00 21.13 17.03
N GLY A 76 9.44 19.93 17.28
CA GLY A 76 8.56 19.23 16.35
C GLY A 76 9.29 18.53 15.20
N MET A 77 10.62 18.39 15.28
CA MET A 77 11.45 17.72 14.28
C MET A 77 11.41 16.20 14.45
N ALA A 78 11.36 15.47 13.34
CA ALA A 78 11.48 14.01 13.37
C ALA A 78 12.89 13.60 13.82
N ARG A 79 12.98 12.65 14.75
CA ARG A 79 14.24 12.18 15.34
C ARG A 79 14.91 11.08 14.51
N GLY A 80 15.10 11.32 13.22
CA GLY A 80 15.73 10.38 12.30
C GLY A 80 16.20 11.07 11.02
N CYS A 81 16.98 10.35 10.22
CA CYS A 81 17.60 10.92 9.04
C CYS A 81 16.58 11.26 7.95
N GLN A 82 16.88 12.28 7.16
CA GLN A 82 16.07 12.60 6.00
C GLN A 82 16.15 11.46 4.95
N PRO A 83 15.07 11.19 4.19
CA PRO A 83 15.04 10.05 3.26
C PRO A 83 16.16 10.06 2.21
N TRP A 84 16.61 11.24 1.79
CA TRP A 84 17.69 11.40 0.81
C TRP A 84 19.07 10.98 1.35
N VAL A 85 19.25 10.90 2.68
CA VAL A 85 20.50 10.50 3.35
C VAL A 85 20.66 8.98 3.33
N LEU A 86 19.56 8.22 3.30
CA LEU A 86 19.56 6.76 3.38
C LEU A 86 20.50 6.08 2.37
N PRO A 87 20.55 6.45 1.08
CA PRO A 87 21.46 5.83 0.11
C PRO A 87 22.95 6.01 0.48
N TYR A 88 23.31 7.10 1.15
CA TYR A 88 24.70 7.35 1.57
C TYR A 88 25.10 6.46 2.75
N ILE A 89 24.20 6.30 3.73
CA ILE A 89 24.41 5.38 4.86
C ILE A 89 24.43 3.94 4.35
N ALA A 90 23.52 3.59 3.45
CA ALA A 90 23.47 2.29 2.82
C ALA A 90 24.80 1.96 2.11
N ARG A 91 25.36 2.92 1.35
CA ARG A 91 26.68 2.76 0.72
C ARG A 91 27.81 2.57 1.73
N LEU A 92 27.77 3.24 2.88
CA LEU A 92 28.77 3.09 3.94
C LEU A 92 28.74 1.67 4.55
N LEU A 93 27.54 1.10 4.69
CA LEU A 93 27.32 -0.23 5.27
C LEU A 93 27.30 -1.37 4.23
N ASP A 94 27.48 -1.05 2.95
CA ASP A 94 27.35 -1.96 1.81
C ASP A 94 25.96 -2.63 1.72
N VAL A 95 24.91 -1.85 2.00
CA VAL A 95 23.51 -2.28 1.95
C VAL A 95 22.92 -1.89 0.60
N GLN A 96 22.37 -2.87 -0.11
CA GLN A 96 21.55 -2.60 -1.29
C GLN A 96 20.13 -2.26 -0.83
N LEU A 97 19.67 -1.05 -1.16
CA LEU A 97 18.29 -0.62 -0.90
C LEU A 97 17.38 -1.14 -2.01
N ILE A 98 16.49 -2.08 -1.68
CA ILE A 98 15.60 -2.73 -2.64
C ILE A 98 14.13 -2.40 -2.32
N SER A 99 13.80 -2.17 -1.05
CA SER A 99 12.44 -1.83 -0.64
C SER A 99 11.94 -0.57 -1.36
N PRO A 100 10.73 -0.58 -1.97
CA PRO A 100 10.11 0.63 -2.50
C PRO A 100 9.58 1.53 -1.36
N LEU A 101 9.29 0.95 -0.19
CA LEU A 101 8.81 1.67 0.97
C LEU A 101 9.95 2.37 1.70
N GLU A 102 9.71 3.60 2.17
CA GLU A 102 10.68 4.31 3.01
C GLU A 102 10.98 3.55 4.31
N ALA A 103 9.95 3.07 5.02
CA ALA A 103 10.12 2.30 6.25
C ALA A 103 11.00 1.05 6.01
N GLY A 104 10.74 0.31 4.93
CA GLY A 104 11.57 -0.85 4.56
C GLY A 104 13.01 -0.46 4.22
N ARG A 105 13.26 0.65 3.51
CA ARG A 105 14.64 1.15 3.25
C ARG A 105 15.37 1.51 4.54
N ARG A 106 14.66 2.07 5.52
CA ARG A 106 15.24 2.35 6.85
C ARG A 106 15.59 1.05 7.58
N ALA A 107 14.68 0.07 7.60
CA ALA A 107 14.93 -1.24 8.18
C ALA A 107 16.10 -1.97 7.51
N GLU A 108 16.23 -1.87 6.18
CA GLU A 108 17.36 -2.45 5.45
C GLU A 108 18.72 -1.93 5.93
N VAL A 109 18.80 -0.66 6.31
CA VAL A 109 20.01 -0.04 6.86
C VAL A 109 20.16 -0.35 8.35
N GLY A 110 19.09 -0.15 9.14
CA GLY A 110 19.10 -0.33 10.60
C GLY A 110 19.39 -1.76 11.04
N GLN A 111 18.89 -2.74 10.28
CA GLN A 111 19.00 -4.17 10.61
C GLN A 111 20.09 -4.91 9.82
N ALA A 112 20.87 -4.20 9.00
CA ALA A 112 21.86 -4.78 8.10
C ALA A 112 22.82 -5.78 8.78
N ILE A 113 23.37 -5.41 9.94
CA ILE A 113 24.32 -6.26 10.68
C ILE A 113 23.62 -7.51 11.22
N ARG A 114 22.44 -7.34 11.83
CA ARG A 114 21.66 -8.43 12.43
C ARG A 114 21.24 -9.45 11.38
N TRP A 115 20.75 -8.99 10.23
CA TRP A 115 20.35 -9.86 9.13
C TRP A 115 21.53 -10.64 8.54
N ARG A 116 22.71 -10.01 8.40
CA ARG A 116 23.93 -10.71 7.94
C ARG A 116 24.39 -11.80 8.91
N GLN A 117 24.31 -11.55 10.21
CA GLN A 117 24.68 -12.53 11.24
C GLN A 117 23.75 -13.75 11.28
N ARG A 118 22.48 -13.57 10.88
CA ARG A 118 21.44 -14.62 10.89
C ARG A 118 21.09 -15.13 9.49
N LYS A 119 21.94 -14.87 8.50
CA LYS A 119 21.72 -15.29 7.11
C LYS A 119 21.46 -16.80 7.03
N GLY A 120 20.46 -17.19 6.23
CA GLY A 120 20.05 -18.58 6.03
C GLY A 120 19.16 -19.16 7.13
N THR A 121 18.83 -18.40 8.17
CA THR A 121 17.85 -18.85 9.18
C THR A 121 16.41 -18.48 8.76
N PRO A 122 15.40 -19.32 9.07
CA PRO A 122 14.00 -19.00 8.78
C PRO A 122 13.56 -17.65 9.35
N LEU A 123 13.90 -17.37 10.60
CA LEU A 123 13.56 -16.13 11.29
C LEU A 123 14.09 -14.89 10.57
N ALA A 124 15.33 -14.93 10.05
CA ALA A 124 15.87 -13.80 9.32
C ALA A 124 15.20 -13.62 7.95
N VAL A 125 14.85 -14.71 7.27
CA VAL A 125 14.18 -14.66 5.96
C VAL A 125 12.78 -14.05 6.10
N GLU A 126 12.03 -14.48 7.10
CA GLU A 126 10.70 -13.96 7.43
C GLU A 126 10.77 -12.47 7.79
N GLU A 127 11.63 -12.10 8.74
CA GLU A 127 11.79 -10.70 9.16
C GLU A 127 12.22 -9.78 7.99
N ILE A 128 13.12 -10.23 7.12
CA ILE A 128 13.50 -9.47 5.92
C ILE A 128 12.29 -9.29 5.00
N ALA A 129 11.53 -10.37 4.77
CA ALA A 129 10.39 -10.34 3.89
C ALA A 129 9.31 -9.37 4.41
N GLU A 130 9.00 -9.44 5.71
CA GLU A 130 8.01 -8.58 6.36
C GLU A 130 8.43 -7.11 6.34
N GLN A 131 9.69 -6.80 6.64
CA GLN A 131 10.18 -5.41 6.67
C GLN A 131 10.30 -4.80 5.27
N VAL A 132 10.74 -5.59 4.28
CA VAL A 132 10.88 -5.12 2.89
C VAL A 132 9.52 -4.97 2.21
N ALA A 133 8.62 -5.93 2.38
CA ALA A 133 7.28 -5.83 1.81
C ALA A 133 6.29 -5.06 2.69
N GLY A 134 6.57 -4.79 3.97
CA GLY A 134 5.61 -4.16 4.89
C GLY A 134 4.28 -4.93 5.01
N ILE A 135 4.32 -6.26 4.99
CA ILE A 135 3.17 -7.15 5.15
C ILE A 135 3.53 -8.33 6.03
N GLU A 136 2.51 -8.96 6.62
CA GLU A 136 2.64 -10.16 7.42
C GLU A 136 2.98 -11.36 6.55
N ILE A 137 3.98 -12.13 6.97
CA ILE A 137 4.46 -13.28 6.22
C ILE A 137 4.70 -14.45 7.17
N GLU A 138 4.23 -15.64 6.78
CA GLU A 138 4.59 -16.89 7.45
C GLU A 138 5.44 -17.76 6.53
N LEU A 139 6.62 -18.15 7.01
CA LEU A 139 7.56 -18.95 6.27
C LEU A 139 7.30 -20.46 6.42
N CYS A 140 7.22 -21.14 5.28
CA CYS A 140 7.17 -22.58 5.18
C CYS A 140 8.34 -23.14 4.36
N GLU A 141 9.17 -23.97 4.99
CA GLU A 141 10.23 -24.70 4.29
C GLU A 141 9.64 -25.76 3.35
N GLY A 142 9.93 -25.67 2.05
CA GLY A 142 9.34 -26.55 1.04
C GLY A 142 9.73 -28.01 1.18
N TRP A 143 10.92 -28.33 1.71
CA TRP A 143 11.36 -29.71 1.94
C TRP A 143 10.50 -30.44 2.98
N ARG A 144 9.92 -29.72 3.96
CA ARG A 144 9.00 -30.30 4.95
C ARG A 144 7.65 -30.69 4.32
N ARG A 145 7.34 -30.14 3.15
CA ARG A 145 6.11 -30.42 2.39
C ARG A 145 6.32 -31.48 1.30
N VAL A 146 7.50 -32.09 1.21
CA VAL A 146 7.78 -33.11 0.19
C VAL A 146 7.71 -34.49 0.81
N ALA A 147 6.87 -35.35 0.23
CA ALA A 147 6.77 -36.74 0.64
C ALA A 147 8.06 -37.48 0.31
N VAL A 148 8.60 -38.21 1.28
CA VAL A 148 9.81 -39.03 1.14
C VAL A 148 9.51 -40.46 1.56
N THR A 149 10.08 -41.43 0.84
CA THR A 149 10.01 -42.83 1.24
C THR A 149 11.07 -43.10 2.32
N PRO A 150 10.71 -43.74 3.45
CA PRO A 150 11.70 -44.13 4.46
C PRO A 150 12.74 -45.06 3.83
N ARG A 151 14.02 -44.78 4.11
CA ARG A 151 15.16 -45.57 3.62
C ARG A 151 15.93 -46.16 4.79
N VAL A 152 16.71 -47.21 4.53
CA VAL A 152 17.63 -47.78 5.52
C VAL A 152 18.56 -46.67 6.03
N GLY A 153 18.62 -46.50 7.36
CA GLY A 153 19.37 -45.41 8.01
C GLY A 153 18.58 -44.11 8.22
N PHE A 154 17.29 -44.05 7.88
CA PHE A 154 16.41 -42.95 8.30
C PHE A 154 16.10 -43.09 9.79
N ALA A 155 16.74 -42.26 10.61
CA ALA A 155 16.46 -42.18 12.04
C ALA A 155 15.28 -41.24 12.29
N LEU A 156 14.26 -41.72 12.99
CA LEU A 156 13.20 -40.88 13.50
C LEU A 156 13.77 -40.04 14.65
N LEU A 157 13.77 -38.72 14.50
CA LEU A 157 14.26 -37.80 15.53
C LEU A 157 13.32 -37.82 16.75
N PRO A 158 13.83 -37.57 17.98
CA PRO A 158 13.00 -37.44 19.18
C PRO A 158 11.92 -36.38 19.04
N GLU A 159 10.83 -36.54 19.78
CA GLU A 159 9.67 -35.63 19.79
C GLU A 159 10.08 -34.20 20.16
N SER A 160 11.03 -34.04 21.08
CA SER A 160 11.56 -32.75 21.53
C SER A 160 12.14 -31.87 20.42
N VAL A 161 12.65 -32.47 19.34
CA VAL A 161 13.15 -31.71 18.17
C VAL A 161 12.02 -30.98 17.43
N PHE A 162 10.79 -31.48 17.56
CA PHE A 162 9.59 -30.89 16.98
C PHE A 162 8.77 -30.07 17.98
N GLY A 163 9.29 -29.95 19.21
CA GLY A 163 8.69 -29.20 20.32
C GLY A 163 7.62 -29.95 21.12
N ASP A 164 7.49 -31.26 20.89
CA ASP A 164 6.61 -32.13 21.67
C ASP A 164 7.42 -32.82 22.80
N PRO A 165 6.83 -33.15 23.96
CA PRO A 165 7.55 -33.83 25.03
C PRO A 165 7.97 -35.25 24.59
N ASP A 166 9.21 -35.64 24.90
CA ASP A 166 9.72 -36.98 24.58
C ASP A 166 8.82 -38.05 25.21
N GLY A 167 8.46 -39.06 24.41
CA GLY A 167 7.54 -40.12 24.84
C GLY A 167 6.05 -39.79 24.68
N ALA A 168 5.68 -38.62 24.15
CA ALA A 168 4.29 -38.29 23.80
C ALA A 168 3.65 -39.29 22.82
N PHE A 169 4.46 -39.96 22.00
CA PHE A 169 4.02 -40.93 20.99
C PHE A 169 4.73 -42.28 21.19
N PRO A 170 4.27 -43.11 22.16
CA PRO A 170 4.93 -44.36 22.53
C PRO A 170 5.09 -45.33 21.35
N ALA A 171 6.20 -46.06 21.29
CA ALA A 171 6.48 -46.98 20.17
C ALA A 171 5.59 -48.24 20.15
N ASP A 172 5.04 -48.60 21.31
CA ASP A 172 4.12 -49.71 21.53
C ASP A 172 2.67 -49.38 21.13
N ASP A 173 2.26 -48.10 21.20
CA ASP A 173 0.97 -47.65 20.69
C ASP A 173 1.09 -47.23 19.22
N ARG A 174 0.70 -48.13 18.32
CA ARG A 174 0.76 -47.89 16.86
C ARG A 174 -0.11 -46.72 16.42
N LEU A 175 -1.25 -46.48 17.08
CA LEU A 175 -2.16 -45.39 16.70
C LEU A 175 -1.56 -44.05 17.11
N ALA A 176 -1.03 -43.94 18.32
CA ALA A 176 -0.30 -42.75 18.76
C ALA A 176 1.00 -42.56 17.95
N ARG A 177 1.73 -43.63 17.64
CA ARG A 177 3.01 -43.54 16.93
C ARG A 177 2.86 -42.97 15.52
N VAL A 178 1.75 -43.21 14.83
CA VAL A 178 1.47 -42.63 13.49
C VAL A 178 1.33 -41.10 13.56
N GLU A 179 1.01 -40.54 14.72
CA GLU A 179 0.88 -39.11 14.95
C GLU A 179 2.23 -38.41 15.18
N HIS A 180 3.32 -39.18 15.30
CA HIS A 180 4.65 -38.64 15.58
C HIS A 180 5.06 -37.59 14.52
N PRO A 181 5.47 -36.37 14.93
CA PRO A 181 5.70 -35.23 14.03
C PRO A 181 6.80 -35.47 13.00
N GLY A 182 7.84 -36.22 13.38
CA GLY A 182 8.95 -36.58 12.49
C GLY A 182 8.66 -37.69 11.47
N LEU A 183 7.47 -38.29 11.47
CA LEU A 183 7.15 -39.33 10.48
C LEU A 183 6.95 -38.69 9.09
N PRO A 184 7.58 -39.24 8.03
CA PRO A 184 7.36 -38.77 6.67
C PRO A 184 6.04 -39.33 6.11
N ALA A 185 4.92 -38.98 6.73
CA ALA A 185 3.60 -39.43 6.31
C ALA A 185 3.21 -38.73 5.00
N GLY A 186 3.13 -39.51 3.90
CA GLY A 186 2.65 -39.01 2.61
C GLY A 186 1.12 -39.04 2.46
N SER A 187 0.42 -39.72 3.37
CA SER A 187 -1.05 -39.81 3.38
C SER A 187 -1.60 -39.10 4.60
N VAL A 188 -2.64 -38.29 4.41
CA VAL A 188 -3.31 -37.57 5.49
C VAL A 188 -4.23 -38.49 6.30
N ASP A 189 -4.31 -38.28 7.60
CA ASP A 189 -5.29 -38.93 8.47
C ASP A 189 -6.66 -38.28 8.30
N LEU A 190 -7.57 -38.99 7.60
CA LEU A 190 -8.93 -38.54 7.31
C LEU A 190 -9.80 -38.35 8.56
N ARG A 191 -9.39 -38.87 9.72
CA ARG A 191 -10.15 -38.76 10.98
C ARG A 191 -9.97 -37.38 11.64
N ARG A 192 -8.95 -36.63 11.26
CA ARG A 192 -8.54 -35.38 11.92
C ARG A 192 -8.29 -34.27 10.93
N ALA A 193 -8.59 -33.04 11.36
CA ALA A 193 -8.40 -31.86 10.55
C ALA A 193 -7.12 -31.12 10.95
N SER A 194 -6.30 -30.73 9.98
CA SER A 194 -5.08 -29.95 10.15
C SER A 194 -5.38 -28.47 9.98
N ARG A 195 -5.12 -27.68 11.02
CA ARG A 195 -5.28 -26.22 11.06
C ARG A 195 -4.35 -25.62 12.12
N ALA A 196 -4.09 -24.33 12.00
CA ALA A 196 -3.50 -23.57 13.09
C ALA A 196 -4.52 -23.40 14.23
N VAL A 197 -4.04 -23.54 15.46
CA VAL A 197 -4.75 -23.24 16.71
C VAL A 197 -3.84 -22.42 17.61
N ARG A 198 -4.40 -21.59 18.48
CA ARG A 198 -3.62 -20.83 19.46
C ARG A 198 -2.80 -21.79 20.32
N GLY A 199 -1.53 -21.48 20.48
CA GLY A 199 -0.57 -22.25 21.25
C GLY A 199 -0.14 -21.51 22.50
N ASP A 200 0.41 -22.25 23.45
CA ASP A 200 1.14 -21.66 24.56
C ASP A 200 2.47 -21.11 24.06
N ALA A 201 2.73 -19.81 24.28
CA ALA A 201 3.96 -19.13 23.88
C ALA A 201 5.23 -19.73 24.53
N THR A 202 5.10 -20.47 25.64
CA THR A 202 6.23 -21.13 26.29
C THR A 202 6.61 -22.47 25.66
N SER A 203 5.72 -23.04 24.83
CA SER A 203 5.97 -24.33 24.18
C SER A 203 6.95 -24.18 23.01
N PRO A 204 7.97 -25.05 22.90
CA PRO A 204 8.90 -25.03 21.77
C PRO A 204 8.26 -25.39 20.42
N ALA A 205 7.07 -25.99 20.42
CA ALA A 205 6.31 -26.31 19.20
C ALA A 205 5.51 -25.12 18.65
N THR A 206 5.45 -24.02 19.39
CA THR A 206 4.66 -22.84 19.07
C THR A 206 5.45 -21.89 18.18
N HIS A 207 4.80 -21.44 17.11
CA HIS A 207 5.24 -20.38 16.23
C HIS A 207 4.58 -19.07 16.66
N THR A 208 5.22 -17.94 16.38
CA THR A 208 4.61 -16.62 16.60
C THR A 208 4.61 -15.90 15.27
N THR A 209 3.42 -15.53 14.81
CA THR A 209 3.21 -14.79 13.56
C THR A 209 2.27 -13.64 13.87
N ASP A 210 2.44 -12.52 13.19
CA ASP A 210 1.50 -11.41 13.27
C ASP A 210 0.27 -11.70 12.41
N PHE A 211 -0.91 -11.56 13.01
CA PHE A 211 -2.20 -11.65 12.32
C PHE A 211 -2.95 -10.33 12.52
N ALA A 212 -3.17 -9.58 11.44
CA ALA A 212 -3.79 -8.26 11.47
C ALA A 212 -3.18 -7.28 12.50
N GLY A 213 -1.85 -7.27 12.60
CA GLY A 213 -1.02 -6.43 13.43
C GLY A 213 -0.83 -6.94 14.86
N GLN A 214 -1.30 -8.15 15.17
CA GLN A 214 -1.19 -8.74 16.51
C GLN A 214 -0.34 -10.01 16.50
N PRO A 215 0.73 -10.09 17.31
CA PRO A 215 1.52 -11.31 17.44
C PRO A 215 0.68 -12.37 18.14
N VAL A 216 0.43 -13.49 17.46
CA VAL A 216 -0.32 -14.62 18.00
C VAL A 216 0.56 -15.85 18.06
N PRO A 217 0.78 -16.43 19.25
CA PRO A 217 1.39 -17.75 19.37
C PRO A 217 0.42 -18.83 18.86
N TRP A 218 0.88 -19.69 17.96
CA TRP A 218 0.07 -20.74 17.37
C TRP A 218 0.86 -22.02 17.10
N ARG A 219 0.15 -23.15 17.03
CA ARG A 219 0.71 -24.44 16.63
C ARG A 219 -0.26 -25.15 15.69
N MET A 220 0.24 -26.18 15.00
CA MET A 220 -0.64 -27.07 14.23
C MET A 220 -1.35 -28.03 15.17
N ALA A 221 -2.69 -28.08 15.12
CA ALA A 221 -3.47 -29.03 15.93
C ALA A 221 -3.13 -30.48 15.57
N TRP A 222 -3.14 -30.81 14.27
CA TRP A 222 -2.84 -32.15 13.77
C TRP A 222 -1.98 -32.09 12.52
N ARG A 223 -0.67 -32.33 12.64
CA ARG A 223 0.30 -32.17 11.52
C ARG A 223 -0.01 -33.07 10.32
N HIS A 224 -0.44 -34.31 10.58
CA HIS A 224 -0.78 -35.30 9.55
C HIS A 224 -2.25 -35.30 9.14
N GLY A 225 -3.09 -34.41 9.68
CA GLY A 225 -4.52 -34.36 9.39
C GLY A 225 -4.85 -33.81 8.00
N VAL A 226 -6.13 -33.83 7.63
CA VAL A 226 -6.64 -33.22 6.39
C VAL A 226 -6.57 -31.70 6.50
N PRO A 227 -5.85 -30.98 5.61
CA PRO A 227 -5.72 -29.52 5.70
C PRO A 227 -7.08 -28.83 5.51
N CYS A 228 -7.49 -28.02 6.48
CA CYS A 228 -8.69 -27.18 6.37
C CYS A 228 -8.54 -26.10 5.30
N PHE A 229 -7.32 -25.57 5.15
CA PHE A 229 -7.00 -24.48 4.24
C PHE A 229 -5.87 -24.95 3.32
N ALA A 230 -6.23 -25.60 2.22
CA ALA A 230 -5.25 -26.12 1.27
C ALA A 230 -4.39 -24.99 0.67
N SER A 231 -3.11 -25.25 0.46
CA SER A 231 -2.14 -24.28 -0.09
C SER A 231 -1.91 -23.02 0.76
N SER A 232 -2.38 -23.00 2.02
CA SER A 232 -2.08 -21.94 2.99
C SER A 232 -0.89 -22.32 3.87
N PHE A 233 -0.43 -21.42 4.74
CA PHE A 233 0.61 -21.70 5.74
C PHE A 233 0.22 -22.84 6.71
N GLN A 234 -1.09 -23.08 6.84
CA GLN A 234 -1.67 -24.14 7.66
C GLN A 234 -1.63 -25.49 6.95
N ASP A 235 -1.36 -25.53 5.65
CA ASP A 235 -1.22 -26.78 4.89
C ASP A 235 0.19 -27.36 5.00
N ARG A 236 0.37 -28.21 6.01
CA ARG A 236 1.61 -28.97 6.23
C ARG A 236 1.60 -30.35 5.58
N ALA A 237 0.59 -30.68 4.77
CA ALA A 237 0.51 -31.99 4.14
C ALA A 237 1.67 -32.21 3.15
N ALA A 238 2.33 -33.36 3.26
CA ALA A 238 3.39 -33.75 2.35
C ALA A 238 2.83 -34.08 0.96
N ARG A 239 3.50 -33.62 -0.10
CA ARG A 239 3.11 -33.76 -1.50
C ARG A 239 4.27 -34.28 -2.33
N THR A 240 3.98 -34.78 -3.53
CA THR A 240 5.02 -35.05 -4.52
C THR A 240 5.74 -33.75 -4.88
N ALA A 241 7.06 -33.82 -5.09
CA ALA A 241 7.84 -32.67 -5.51
C ALA A 241 7.27 -32.06 -6.81
N ASP A 242 6.96 -30.78 -6.77
CA ASP A 242 6.41 -30.01 -7.88
C ASP A 242 7.54 -29.33 -8.64
N LEU A 243 7.78 -29.78 -9.87
CA LEU A 243 8.85 -29.29 -10.74
C LEU A 243 8.43 -28.10 -11.61
N ARG A 244 7.16 -27.68 -11.55
CA ARG A 244 6.67 -26.55 -12.33
C ARG A 244 7.26 -25.23 -11.81
N THR A 245 7.25 -24.21 -12.66
CA THR A 245 7.50 -22.83 -12.25
C THR A 245 6.46 -22.44 -11.21
N PRO A 246 6.86 -21.90 -10.04
CA PRO A 246 5.93 -21.50 -9.02
C PRO A 246 5.10 -20.30 -9.45
N ASP A 247 3.82 -20.32 -9.10
CA ASP A 247 2.90 -19.19 -9.22
C ASP A 247 2.16 -18.99 -7.88
N ALA A 248 1.14 -18.14 -7.83
CA ALA A 248 0.42 -17.87 -6.58
C ALA A 248 -0.25 -19.12 -5.98
N ARG A 249 -0.49 -20.19 -6.75
CA ARG A 249 -1.32 -21.34 -6.34
C ARG A 249 -0.61 -22.69 -6.36
N ARG A 250 0.45 -22.85 -7.17
CA ARG A 250 1.15 -24.13 -7.40
C ARG A 250 2.66 -23.96 -7.49
N GLY A 251 3.39 -25.07 -7.49
CA GLY A 251 4.85 -25.07 -7.49
C GLY A 251 5.45 -24.84 -6.10
N HIS A 252 4.70 -25.04 -5.02
CA HIS A 252 5.18 -24.71 -3.68
C HIS A 252 5.93 -25.87 -3.00
N ALA A 253 5.52 -27.11 -3.27
CA ALA A 253 6.10 -28.31 -2.66
C ALA A 253 7.38 -28.74 -3.38
N HIS A 254 8.53 -28.16 -3.04
CA HIS A 254 9.83 -28.51 -3.62
C HIS A 254 10.94 -28.37 -2.57
N PRO A 255 11.93 -29.28 -2.51
CA PRO A 255 12.94 -29.28 -1.45
C PRO A 255 13.87 -28.06 -1.49
N ARG A 256 13.99 -27.40 -2.65
CA ARG A 256 14.78 -26.19 -2.83
C ARG A 256 13.98 -24.90 -2.71
N ARG A 257 12.72 -24.95 -2.28
CA ARG A 257 11.87 -23.76 -2.18
C ARG A 257 11.57 -23.42 -0.74
N VAL A 258 11.52 -22.12 -0.46
CA VAL A 258 10.97 -21.56 0.77
C VAL A 258 9.74 -20.77 0.36
N VAL A 259 8.59 -21.17 0.89
CA VAL A 259 7.30 -20.56 0.59
C VAL A 259 7.01 -19.51 1.64
N LEU A 260 6.80 -18.29 1.21
CA LEU A 260 6.45 -17.14 2.02
C LEU A 260 4.96 -16.91 1.83
N HIS A 261 4.15 -17.39 2.78
CA HIS A 261 2.73 -17.13 2.77
C HIS A 261 2.52 -15.69 3.20
N ALA A 262 1.91 -14.86 2.35
CA ALA A 262 1.81 -13.43 2.57
C ALA A 262 0.35 -12.99 2.66
N ALA A 263 0.02 -12.16 3.64
CA ALA A 263 -1.32 -11.57 3.74
C ALA A 263 -1.62 -10.73 2.48
N PRO A 264 -2.79 -10.89 1.84
CA PRO A 264 -3.14 -10.10 0.66
C PRO A 264 -3.35 -8.63 1.06
N PHE A 265 -2.98 -7.72 0.16
CA PHE A 265 -3.12 -6.29 0.40
C PHE A 265 -4.59 -5.84 0.38
N ASP A 266 -4.95 -4.92 1.28
CA ASP A 266 -6.31 -4.39 1.39
C ASP A 266 -6.62 -3.27 0.37
N GLY A 267 -5.60 -2.59 -0.17
CA GLY A 267 -5.77 -1.45 -1.08
C GLY A 267 -6.43 -0.24 -0.42
N PHE A 268 -7.41 0.38 -1.09
CA PHE A 268 -8.12 1.57 -0.57
C PHE A 268 -9.09 1.27 0.58
N PHE A 269 -9.46 0.01 0.79
CA PHE A 269 -10.56 -0.37 1.69
C PHE A 269 -10.02 -1.17 2.87
N ALA A 270 -9.60 -0.46 3.91
CA ALA A 270 -9.24 -1.09 5.18
C ALA A 270 -10.43 -1.88 5.75
N ARG A 271 -10.15 -3.01 6.41
CA ARG A 271 -11.16 -3.88 7.04
C ARG A 271 -11.95 -3.17 8.14
N THR A 272 -11.27 -2.33 8.90
CA THR A 272 -11.82 -1.50 9.97
C THR A 272 -11.48 -0.04 9.70
N PRO A 273 -12.19 0.61 8.76
CA PRO A 273 -11.87 1.98 8.35
C PRO A 273 -12.39 2.98 9.38
N ASP A 274 -11.62 4.04 9.63
CA ASP A 274 -12.15 5.23 10.28
C ASP A 274 -13.27 5.81 9.43
N SER A 275 -14.43 6.05 10.04
CA SER A 275 -15.62 6.48 9.29
C SER A 275 -16.28 7.71 9.86
N VAL A 276 -16.56 8.67 8.97
CA VAL A 276 -17.21 9.94 9.28
C VAL A 276 -18.49 10.08 8.46
N GLN A 277 -19.57 10.53 9.09
CA GLN A 277 -20.81 10.86 8.40
C GLN A 277 -20.69 12.26 7.78
N TRP A 278 -20.99 12.39 6.50
CA TRP A 278 -20.94 13.67 5.78
C TRP A 278 -21.81 14.74 6.46
N SER A 279 -23.00 14.37 6.93
CA SER A 279 -23.91 15.31 7.61
C SER A 279 -23.32 15.95 8.86
N ALA A 280 -22.34 15.31 9.50
CA ALA A 280 -21.68 15.85 10.69
C ALA A 280 -20.60 16.91 10.36
N ILE A 281 -20.08 16.90 9.13
CA ILE A 281 -18.99 17.80 8.70
C ILE A 281 -19.41 18.76 7.58
N ARG A 282 -20.57 18.53 6.95
CA ARG A 282 -21.06 19.26 5.77
C ARG A 282 -20.97 20.78 5.97
N ASP A 283 -21.59 21.31 7.02
CA ASP A 283 -21.67 22.76 7.20
C ASP A 283 -20.29 23.39 7.39
N ALA A 284 -19.39 22.68 8.09
CA ALA A 284 -18.01 23.14 8.28
C ALA A 284 -17.21 23.12 6.97
N VAL A 285 -17.34 22.06 6.17
CA VAL A 285 -16.66 21.94 4.87
C VAL A 285 -17.17 22.98 3.87
N MET A 286 -18.49 23.18 3.82
CA MET A 286 -19.11 24.16 2.92
C MET A 286 -18.77 25.61 3.31
N ALA A 287 -18.81 25.94 4.61
CA ALA A 287 -18.44 27.28 5.09
C ALA A 287 -16.91 27.50 5.10
N GLY A 288 -16.11 26.43 5.13
CA GLY A 288 -14.68 26.49 5.36
C GLY A 288 -14.29 26.80 6.80
N SER A 289 -15.15 26.49 7.76
CA SER A 289 -14.88 26.66 9.20
C SER A 289 -14.15 25.45 9.77
N THR A 290 -13.72 25.54 11.03
CA THR A 290 -13.03 24.45 11.72
C THR A 290 -13.92 23.22 11.86
N LEU A 291 -13.37 22.04 11.54
CA LEU A 291 -14.04 20.75 11.76
C LEU A 291 -14.26 20.48 13.25
N PRO A 292 -15.28 19.65 13.61
CA PRO A 292 -15.45 19.14 14.95
C PRO A 292 -14.17 18.45 15.48
N ALA A 293 -13.87 18.64 16.76
CA ALA A 293 -12.67 18.09 17.38
C ALA A 293 -12.69 16.55 17.40
N GLY A 294 -11.51 15.93 17.26
CA GLY A 294 -11.32 14.48 17.36
C GLY A 294 -11.66 13.69 16.08
N LEU A 295 -11.95 14.36 14.96
CA LEU A 295 -12.14 13.68 13.68
C LEU A 295 -10.78 13.36 13.03
N PRO A 296 -10.65 12.22 12.33
CA PRO A 296 -9.45 11.84 11.58
C PRO A 296 -9.38 12.59 10.24
N LEU A 297 -9.72 13.88 10.23
CA LEU A 297 -9.83 14.70 9.03
C LEU A 297 -9.17 16.06 9.26
N ALA A 298 -8.49 16.56 8.24
CA ALA A 298 -8.02 17.94 8.18
C ALA A 298 -8.77 18.70 7.08
N LEU A 299 -9.15 19.95 7.37
CA LEU A 299 -9.74 20.87 6.41
C LEU A 299 -8.87 22.11 6.31
N THR A 300 -8.46 22.45 5.09
CA THR A 300 -7.77 23.72 4.78
C THR A 300 -8.63 24.51 3.79
N SER A 301 -8.77 25.80 4.06
CA SER A 301 -9.76 26.66 3.41
C SER A 301 -9.12 27.96 2.96
N ASP A 302 -9.06 28.20 1.64
CA ASP A 302 -8.65 29.49 1.07
C ASP A 302 -9.82 30.16 0.32
N ALA A 303 -9.64 31.41 -0.14
CA ALA A 303 -10.73 32.17 -0.79
C ALA A 303 -11.33 31.50 -2.05
N GLY A 304 -10.65 30.53 -2.66
CA GLY A 304 -11.11 29.80 -3.86
C GLY A 304 -10.84 28.29 -3.85
N SER A 305 -10.46 27.73 -2.70
CA SER A 305 -10.17 26.30 -2.56
C SER A 305 -10.63 25.75 -1.21
N ARG A 306 -11.00 24.47 -1.21
CA ARG A 306 -11.29 23.69 0.00
C ARG A 306 -10.59 22.35 -0.14
N ARG A 307 -9.69 22.04 0.78
CA ARG A 307 -8.96 20.78 0.84
C ARG A 307 -9.42 19.97 2.04
N LEU A 308 -10.00 18.79 1.79
CA LEU A 308 -10.37 17.82 2.81
C LEU A 308 -9.45 16.59 2.70
N GLU A 309 -8.80 16.24 3.81
CA GLU A 309 -7.77 15.20 3.85
C GLU A 309 -7.98 14.22 5.00
N GLY A 310 -7.88 12.92 4.71
CA GLY A 310 -7.88 11.86 5.71
C GLY A 310 -6.55 11.76 6.43
N LEU A 311 -6.58 11.78 7.76
CA LEU A 311 -5.41 11.60 8.60
C LEU A 311 -5.17 10.10 8.83
N GLY A 312 -3.95 9.63 8.57
CA GLY A 312 -3.54 8.25 8.82
C GLY A 312 -3.09 7.50 7.57
N PRO A 313 -2.72 6.21 7.71
CA PRO A 313 -2.15 5.41 6.62
C PRO A 313 -3.19 4.92 5.61
N ASN A 314 -4.47 4.84 6.01
CA ASN A 314 -5.55 4.32 5.18
C ASN A 314 -6.58 5.42 4.87
N PRO A 315 -7.27 5.36 3.72
CA PRO A 315 -8.31 6.33 3.38
C PRO A 315 -9.47 6.35 4.39
N VAL A 316 -9.88 7.56 4.80
CA VAL A 316 -11.00 7.75 5.74
C VAL A 316 -12.33 7.62 5.00
N ARG A 317 -13.24 6.78 5.54
CA ARG A 317 -14.54 6.48 4.93
C ARG A 317 -15.56 7.57 5.21
N ILE A 318 -15.92 8.34 4.19
CA ILE A 318 -17.02 9.30 4.21
C ILE A 318 -18.33 8.63 3.77
N ARG A 319 -19.33 8.69 4.64
CA ARG A 319 -20.69 8.16 4.39
C ARG A 319 -21.69 9.29 4.13
N GLY A 320 -22.55 9.13 3.13
CA GLY A 320 -23.56 10.13 2.75
C GLY A 320 -23.29 10.77 1.39
N VAL A 321 -24.33 11.37 0.81
CA VAL A 321 -24.26 12.03 -0.51
C VAL A 321 -23.69 13.43 -0.34
N LEU A 322 -22.68 13.76 -1.15
CA LEU A 322 -22.05 15.08 -1.18
C LEU A 322 -22.58 15.84 -2.38
N ASP A 323 -23.27 16.95 -2.12
CA ASP A 323 -23.67 17.91 -3.15
C ASP A 323 -22.87 19.19 -2.93
N LEU A 324 -21.93 19.47 -3.83
CA LEU A 324 -21.05 20.63 -3.79
C LEU A 324 -21.49 21.62 -4.87
N ASP A 325 -21.91 22.80 -4.45
CA ASP A 325 -22.52 23.83 -5.30
C ASP A 325 -21.66 25.09 -5.44
N ALA A 326 -20.59 25.24 -4.65
CA ALA A 326 -19.71 26.40 -4.73
C ALA A 326 -18.71 26.29 -5.90
N PRO A 327 -18.55 27.35 -6.71
CA PRO A 327 -17.68 27.39 -7.91
C PRO A 327 -16.20 27.53 -7.54
N ILE A 328 -15.71 26.60 -6.72
CA ILE A 328 -14.35 26.60 -6.19
C ILE A 328 -13.61 25.31 -6.58
N ARG A 329 -12.33 25.25 -6.21
CA ARG A 329 -11.54 24.02 -6.32
C ARG A 329 -11.73 23.17 -5.07
N TRP A 330 -12.23 21.96 -5.26
CA TRP A 330 -12.37 20.94 -4.21
C TRP A 330 -11.20 19.97 -4.29
N THR A 331 -10.36 19.95 -3.27
CA THR A 331 -9.22 19.04 -3.16
C THR A 331 -9.53 17.94 -2.16
N PHE A 332 -9.42 16.69 -2.57
CA PHE A 332 -9.61 15.51 -1.73
C PHE A 332 -8.33 14.70 -1.66
N ALA A 333 -7.92 14.31 -0.45
CA ALA A 333 -6.74 13.48 -0.27
C ALA A 333 -7.00 12.36 0.74
N ASN A 334 -6.62 11.13 0.41
CA ASN A 334 -6.72 9.97 1.33
C ASN A 334 -8.16 9.75 1.86
N LEU A 335 -9.15 9.72 0.97
CA LEU A 335 -10.58 9.59 1.31
C LEU A 335 -11.27 8.48 0.53
N TRP A 336 -12.18 7.77 1.19
CA TRP A 336 -13.10 6.82 0.57
C TRP A 336 -14.54 7.33 0.66
N PHE A 337 -15.12 7.70 -0.48
CA PHE A 337 -16.53 8.08 -0.61
C PHE A 337 -17.39 6.88 -0.95
N ASP A 338 -18.22 6.48 0.01
CA ASP A 338 -19.08 5.30 -0.13
C ASP A 338 -20.41 5.58 -0.84
N ASN A 339 -20.71 6.85 -1.12
CA ASN A 339 -21.90 7.28 -1.84
C ASN A 339 -21.51 8.24 -2.97
N ARG A 340 -22.52 8.89 -3.57
CA ARG A 340 -22.32 9.84 -4.66
C ARG A 340 -21.71 11.14 -4.17
N VAL A 341 -20.73 11.63 -4.92
CA VAL A 341 -20.22 12.99 -4.88
C VAL A 341 -20.64 13.70 -6.16
N ALA A 342 -21.47 14.72 -6.04
CA ALA A 342 -21.98 15.54 -7.12
C ALA A 342 -21.46 16.98 -6.98
N VAL A 343 -20.85 17.49 -8.05
CA VAL A 343 -20.34 18.85 -8.12
C VAL A 343 -21.10 19.58 -9.22
N THR A 344 -21.88 20.57 -8.83
CA THR A 344 -22.74 21.34 -9.75
C THR A 344 -21.91 22.39 -10.50
N ASP A 345 -21.07 23.11 -9.77
CA ASP A 345 -20.13 24.09 -10.29
C ASP A 345 -18.81 23.95 -9.50
N GLY A 346 -17.67 24.17 -10.16
CA GLY A 346 -16.34 23.97 -9.57
C GLY A 346 -15.54 22.80 -10.16
N ARG A 347 -14.36 22.55 -9.60
CA ARG A 347 -13.39 21.56 -10.10
C ARG A 347 -12.92 20.66 -8.98
N ILE A 348 -12.45 19.46 -9.34
CA ILE A 348 -11.97 18.46 -8.39
C ILE A 348 -10.51 18.12 -8.64
N GLU A 349 -9.74 18.15 -7.57
CA GLU A 349 -8.40 17.55 -7.49
C GLU A 349 -8.44 16.44 -6.45
N ALA A 350 -8.10 15.21 -6.83
CA ALA A 350 -8.16 14.06 -5.93
C ALA A 350 -6.83 13.30 -5.93
N ALA A 351 -6.34 12.92 -4.75
CA ALA A 351 -5.11 12.15 -4.58
C ALA A 351 -5.33 11.02 -3.55
N GLY A 352 -5.11 9.75 -3.93
CA GLY A 352 -5.30 8.65 -2.98
C GLY A 352 -6.75 8.46 -2.55
N CYS A 353 -7.72 8.70 -3.45
CA CYS A 353 -9.15 8.64 -3.12
C CYS A 353 -9.89 7.50 -3.82
N ALA A 354 -10.92 6.96 -3.16
CA ALA A 354 -11.85 6.01 -3.74
C ALA A 354 -13.26 6.61 -3.84
N PHE A 355 -13.86 6.63 -5.02
CA PHE A 355 -15.20 7.19 -5.29
C PHE A 355 -16.15 6.11 -5.79
N ARG A 356 -17.29 5.92 -5.09
CA ARG A 356 -18.36 5.07 -5.60
C ARG A 356 -18.99 5.69 -6.84
N GLU A 357 -19.38 6.96 -6.76
CA GLU A 357 -19.86 7.72 -7.92
C GLU A 357 -19.33 9.15 -7.83
N LEU A 358 -18.61 9.61 -8.85
CA LEU A 358 -18.19 11.00 -9.00
C LEU A 358 -18.90 11.62 -10.20
N HIS A 359 -19.72 12.63 -9.95
CA HIS A 359 -20.50 13.35 -10.96
C HIS A 359 -20.06 14.81 -10.95
N VAL A 360 -19.52 15.32 -12.06
CA VAL A 360 -19.18 16.74 -12.18
C VAL A 360 -19.90 17.34 -13.38
N HIS A 361 -20.73 18.34 -13.11
CA HIS A 361 -21.57 19.00 -14.12
C HIS A 361 -20.90 20.22 -14.76
N THR A 362 -19.76 20.67 -14.22
CA THR A 362 -18.95 21.75 -14.78
C THR A 362 -18.49 21.40 -16.19
N ILE A 363 -18.74 22.30 -17.14
CA ILE A 363 -18.42 22.09 -18.57
C ILE A 363 -17.17 22.89 -18.93
N ASP A 364 -16.05 22.20 -19.11
CA ASP A 364 -14.83 22.77 -19.68
C ASP A 364 -13.99 21.67 -20.34
N ALA A 365 -13.72 21.83 -21.64
CA ALA A 365 -12.93 20.89 -22.45
C ALA A 365 -11.48 21.34 -22.68
N ALA A 366 -11.10 22.52 -22.19
CA ALA A 366 -9.74 23.06 -22.29
C ALA A 366 -8.95 22.85 -20.99
N THR A 367 -9.61 22.99 -19.84
CA THR A 367 -8.98 22.81 -18.52
C THR A 367 -9.61 21.60 -17.81
N PRO A 368 -8.80 20.71 -17.18
CA PRO A 368 -9.32 19.57 -16.46
C PRO A 368 -10.35 19.99 -15.41
N VAL A 369 -11.54 19.39 -15.49
CA VAL A 369 -12.60 19.55 -14.49
C VAL A 369 -12.37 18.57 -13.34
N VAL A 370 -11.82 17.40 -13.66
CA VAL A 370 -11.31 16.42 -12.69
C VAL A 370 -9.83 16.17 -12.99
N ALA A 371 -8.99 16.35 -11.98
CA ALA A 371 -7.61 15.89 -11.96
C ALA A 371 -7.46 14.88 -10.82
N ALA A 372 -7.22 13.62 -11.14
CA ALA A 372 -7.17 12.53 -10.17
C ALA A 372 -5.87 11.75 -10.28
N THR A 373 -5.16 11.59 -9.16
CA THR A 373 -3.94 10.79 -9.07
C THR A 373 -4.11 9.69 -8.02
N ALA A 374 -3.64 8.46 -8.30
CA ALA A 374 -3.77 7.33 -7.36
C ALA A 374 -5.22 7.16 -6.87
N CYS A 375 -6.19 7.09 -7.79
CA CYS A 375 -7.62 7.10 -7.44
C CYS A 375 -8.37 5.88 -7.98
N LEU A 376 -9.34 5.39 -7.20
CA LEU A 376 -10.25 4.32 -7.60
C LEU A 376 -11.65 4.87 -7.86
N PHE A 377 -12.19 4.63 -9.05
CA PHE A 377 -13.55 5.01 -9.41
C PHE A 377 -14.39 3.78 -9.70
N LYS A 378 -15.53 3.64 -9.03
CA LYS A 378 -16.56 2.74 -9.55
C LYS A 378 -17.25 3.39 -10.75
N ARG A 379 -17.64 4.67 -10.65
CA ARG A 379 -18.19 5.46 -11.76
C ARG A 379 -17.62 6.89 -11.77
N LEU A 380 -17.11 7.32 -12.91
CA LEU A 380 -16.62 8.68 -13.15
C LEU A 380 -17.43 9.31 -14.30
N LEU A 381 -18.25 10.32 -13.97
CA LEU A 381 -19.14 11.00 -14.91
C LEU A 381 -18.81 12.49 -14.96
N THR A 382 -18.12 12.89 -16.02
CA THR A 382 -17.69 14.26 -16.32
C THR A 382 -18.15 14.62 -17.74
N PRO A 383 -19.48 14.67 -17.99
CA PRO A 383 -20.01 14.95 -19.31
C PRO A 383 -19.47 16.28 -19.84
N ARG A 384 -19.19 16.34 -21.16
CA ARG A 384 -18.79 17.56 -21.88
C ARG A 384 -17.51 18.24 -21.36
N SER A 385 -16.70 17.55 -20.56
CA SER A 385 -15.50 18.11 -19.93
C SER A 385 -14.25 17.26 -20.11
N LEU A 386 -13.09 17.86 -19.83
CA LEU A 386 -11.78 17.21 -19.80
C LEU A 386 -11.53 16.57 -18.43
N SER A 387 -11.14 15.30 -18.43
CA SER A 387 -10.67 14.57 -17.24
C SER A 387 -9.20 14.19 -17.39
N PHE A 388 -8.39 14.55 -16.38
CA PHE A 388 -7.01 14.14 -16.24
C PHE A 388 -6.91 13.08 -15.15
N VAL A 389 -6.36 11.92 -15.47
CA VAL A 389 -6.34 10.75 -14.58
C VAL A 389 -4.99 10.04 -14.66
N GLU A 390 -4.31 9.92 -13.53
CA GLU A 390 -3.00 9.24 -13.42
C GLU A 390 -3.08 8.17 -12.33
N TYR A 391 -2.49 7.00 -12.58
CA TYR A 391 -2.51 5.89 -11.62
C TYR A 391 -3.93 5.60 -11.10
N ALA A 392 -4.90 5.41 -11.98
CA ALA A 392 -6.29 5.20 -11.56
C ALA A 392 -6.88 3.91 -12.10
N THR A 393 -7.88 3.40 -11.39
CA THR A 393 -8.68 2.27 -11.87
C THR A 393 -10.14 2.70 -11.96
N VAL A 394 -10.77 2.47 -13.12
CA VAL A 394 -12.22 2.67 -13.30
C VAL A 394 -12.89 1.32 -13.46
N LEU A 395 -13.89 1.01 -12.62
CA LEU A 395 -14.51 -0.32 -12.57
C LEU A 395 -15.73 -0.50 -13.48
N GLU A 396 -16.68 0.45 -13.51
CA GLU A 396 -17.96 0.24 -14.21
C GLU A 396 -18.26 1.25 -15.32
N ARG A 397 -18.02 2.55 -15.10
CA ARG A 397 -18.42 3.57 -16.07
C ARG A 397 -17.50 4.78 -16.05
N LEU A 398 -17.09 5.20 -17.25
CA LEU A 398 -16.36 6.44 -17.50
C LEU A 398 -17.09 7.23 -18.58
N VAL A 399 -17.57 8.43 -18.27
CA VAL A 399 -18.15 9.37 -19.24
C VAL A 399 -17.34 10.64 -19.22
N CYS A 400 -16.75 11.03 -20.34
CA CYS A 400 -16.01 12.28 -20.49
C CYS A 400 -15.95 12.72 -21.95
N GLU A 401 -15.74 14.02 -22.20
CA GLU A 401 -15.56 14.51 -23.58
C GLU A 401 -14.12 14.34 -24.04
N ARG A 402 -13.18 14.69 -23.15
CA ARG A 402 -11.75 14.52 -23.36
C ARG A 402 -11.14 13.80 -22.16
N LEU A 403 -10.22 12.88 -22.44
CA LEU A 403 -9.53 12.07 -21.44
C LEU A 403 -8.03 12.20 -21.64
N GLN A 404 -7.31 12.59 -20.59
CA GLN A 404 -5.85 12.48 -20.48
C GLN A 404 -5.56 11.44 -19.40
N MET A 405 -4.94 10.32 -19.78
CA MET A 405 -4.75 9.19 -18.88
C MET A 405 -3.37 8.58 -18.99
N SER A 406 -2.76 8.29 -17.84
CA SER A 406 -1.46 7.61 -17.72
C SER A 406 -1.51 6.54 -16.65
N ASP A 407 -0.79 5.43 -16.85
CA ASP A 407 -0.52 4.44 -15.79
C ASP A 407 -1.77 3.87 -15.12
N SER A 408 -2.86 3.76 -15.87
CA SER A 408 -4.21 3.52 -15.35
C SER A 408 -4.84 2.26 -15.93
N ILE A 409 -5.85 1.72 -15.25
CA ILE A 409 -6.62 0.55 -15.69
C ILE A 409 -8.08 0.93 -15.89
N LEU A 410 -8.56 0.78 -17.13
CA LEU A 410 -9.99 0.85 -17.42
C LEU A 410 -10.56 -0.56 -17.58
N LEU A 411 -11.57 -0.90 -16.79
CA LEU A 411 -12.46 -2.03 -17.06
C LEU A 411 -13.56 -1.66 -18.07
N PRO A 412 -14.23 -0.49 -17.98
CA PRO A 412 -15.22 -0.11 -18.96
C PRO A 412 -14.58 0.55 -20.16
N MET A 413 -15.30 0.53 -21.28
CA MET A 413 -14.99 1.40 -22.41
C MET A 413 -15.29 2.86 -22.03
N PRO A 414 -14.37 3.80 -22.28
CA PRO A 414 -14.63 5.22 -22.05
C PRO A 414 -15.76 5.68 -22.97
N HIS A 415 -16.68 6.51 -22.48
CA HIS A 415 -17.85 6.93 -23.22
C HIS A 415 -17.87 8.45 -23.41
N LYS A 416 -18.08 8.92 -24.64
CA LYS A 416 -18.36 10.34 -24.89
C LYS A 416 -19.81 10.67 -24.53
N ASP A 417 -20.03 11.88 -24.02
CA ASP A 417 -21.39 12.39 -23.77
C ASP A 417 -22.03 12.91 -25.07
N LEU A 418 -21.25 13.64 -25.89
CA LEU A 418 -21.70 14.12 -27.19
C LEU A 418 -21.33 13.14 -28.31
N ILE A 419 -22.27 12.95 -29.23
CA ILE A 419 -22.03 12.21 -30.47
C ILE A 419 -21.54 13.23 -31.52
N ASP A 420 -20.23 13.42 -31.61
CA ASP A 420 -19.59 14.30 -32.59
C ASP A 420 -18.35 13.68 -33.24
N ALA A 421 -17.78 14.42 -34.19
CA ALA A 421 -16.58 14.03 -34.92
C ALA A 421 -15.28 14.64 -34.34
N ASP A 422 -15.31 15.25 -33.14
CA ASP A 422 -14.10 15.81 -32.53
C ASP A 422 -13.20 14.67 -32.02
N VAL A 423 -11.98 14.61 -32.55
CA VAL A 423 -10.98 13.59 -32.19
C VAL A 423 -10.12 14.15 -31.06
N PRO A 424 -10.00 13.45 -29.92
CA PRO A 424 -8.99 13.79 -28.92
C PRO A 424 -7.59 13.78 -29.57
N ALA A 425 -6.75 14.74 -29.23
CA ALA A 425 -5.40 14.81 -29.77
C ALA A 425 -4.62 13.50 -29.50
N GLY A 426 -3.77 13.10 -30.46
CA GLY A 426 -2.77 12.04 -30.31
C GLY A 426 -1.98 12.16 -29.00
N GLY A 427 -1.80 11.06 -28.27
CA GLY A 427 -1.07 10.95 -27.01
C GLY A 427 -1.92 10.90 -25.74
N CYS A 428 -3.26 10.88 -25.84
CA CYS A 428 -4.13 11.11 -24.70
C CYS A 428 -4.21 9.95 -23.69
N VAL A 429 -3.88 8.71 -24.09
CA VAL A 429 -3.74 7.56 -23.18
C VAL A 429 -2.39 6.90 -23.39
N ARG A 430 -1.64 6.71 -22.31
CA ARG A 430 -0.31 6.10 -22.32
C ARG A 430 -0.11 5.17 -21.12
N PHE A 431 0.76 4.17 -21.26
CA PHE A 431 1.14 3.24 -20.17
C PHE A 431 -0.06 2.66 -19.39
N SER A 432 -1.18 2.42 -20.07
CA SER A 432 -2.47 2.12 -19.44
C SER A 432 -3.11 0.88 -20.06
N HIS A 433 -3.98 0.23 -19.29
CA HIS A 433 -4.85 -0.83 -19.77
C HIS A 433 -6.18 -0.28 -20.29
N LEU A 434 -6.61 -0.78 -21.44
CA LEU A 434 -7.96 -0.59 -21.97
C LEU A 434 -8.57 -1.95 -22.36
N PRO A 435 -9.90 -2.14 -22.20
CA PRO A 435 -10.53 -3.39 -22.63
C PRO A 435 -10.31 -3.60 -24.13
N TYR A 436 -10.07 -4.86 -24.53
CA TYR A 436 -9.93 -5.20 -25.94
C TYR A 436 -11.21 -4.86 -26.71
N ILE A 437 -11.05 -4.15 -27.83
CA ILE A 437 -12.15 -3.79 -28.72
C ILE A 437 -11.96 -4.59 -30.00
N PRO A 438 -12.89 -5.51 -30.32
CA PRO A 438 -12.77 -6.32 -31.52
C PRO A 438 -12.77 -5.42 -32.75
N ILE A 439 -11.74 -5.59 -33.58
CA ILE A 439 -11.64 -4.94 -34.88
C ILE A 439 -12.53 -5.74 -35.84
N PRO A 440 -13.60 -5.16 -36.42
CA PRO A 440 -14.29 -5.82 -37.52
C PRO A 440 -13.33 -5.92 -38.73
N PRO A 441 -13.19 -7.09 -39.38
CA PRO A 441 -12.30 -7.25 -40.52
C PRO A 441 -12.70 -6.32 -41.67
N ASP A 442 -11.71 -5.79 -42.41
CA ASP A 442 -11.98 -5.04 -43.64
C ASP A 442 -12.65 -5.96 -44.67
N PRO A 443 -13.81 -5.60 -45.24
CA PRO A 443 -14.39 -6.34 -46.35
C PRO A 443 -13.50 -6.37 -47.62
N LEU A 444 -12.55 -5.43 -47.76
CA LEU A 444 -11.71 -5.24 -48.94
C LEU A 444 -10.24 -5.66 -48.74
N ASP A 445 -9.77 -5.85 -47.50
CA ASP A 445 -8.43 -6.35 -47.19
C ASP A 445 -8.39 -7.16 -45.88
N PRO A 446 -8.63 -8.48 -45.94
CA PRO A 446 -8.63 -9.34 -44.77
C PRO A 446 -7.23 -9.55 -44.13
N ALA A 447 -6.16 -9.11 -44.81
CA ALA A 447 -4.77 -9.39 -44.43
C ALA A 447 -4.08 -8.18 -43.77
N ALA A 448 -4.64 -6.98 -43.87
CA ALA A 448 -4.19 -5.80 -43.14
C ALA A 448 -4.91 -5.68 -41.78
N PRO A 449 -4.20 -5.54 -40.64
CA PRO A 449 -4.83 -5.12 -39.40
C PRO A 449 -5.28 -3.65 -39.58
N ASN A 450 -6.54 -3.46 -39.94
CA ASN A 450 -7.16 -2.16 -39.97
C ASN A 450 -7.10 -1.54 -38.57
N ASP A 451 -6.34 -0.47 -38.41
CA ASP A 451 -6.49 0.36 -37.22
C ASP A 451 -6.64 1.85 -37.60
N PRO A 452 -7.90 2.29 -37.84
CA PRO A 452 -8.24 3.69 -37.63
C PRO A 452 -9.50 4.02 -36.83
N LEU A 453 -10.40 3.10 -36.48
CA LEU A 453 -11.81 3.48 -36.18
C LEU A 453 -12.41 2.81 -34.93
N TRP A 454 -12.51 3.57 -33.83
CA TRP A 454 -13.27 3.21 -32.62
C TRP A 454 -14.78 3.45 -32.86
N ILE A 455 -15.65 2.60 -32.29
CA ILE A 455 -17.12 2.67 -32.46
C ILE A 455 -17.78 2.62 -31.09
N SER A 456 -18.59 3.64 -30.76
CA SER A 456 -19.45 3.70 -29.57
C SER A 456 -20.91 3.88 -30.00
N GLN A 457 -21.83 3.15 -29.35
CA GLN A 457 -23.28 3.22 -29.63
C GLN A 457 -23.66 3.01 -31.12
N GLY A 458 -22.92 2.13 -31.83
CA GLY A 458 -23.18 1.83 -33.24
C GLY A 458 -22.76 2.95 -34.22
N ARG A 459 -22.00 3.96 -33.78
CA ARG A 459 -21.42 5.01 -34.62
C ARG A 459 -19.95 5.26 -34.28
N ARG A 460 -19.21 5.81 -35.26
CA ARG A 460 -17.80 6.20 -35.12
C ARG A 460 -17.64 7.10 -33.91
N SER A 461 -16.74 6.76 -33.01
CA SER A 461 -16.28 7.67 -31.96
C SER A 461 -14.76 7.50 -31.87
N MET A 462 -14.02 8.57 -31.63
CA MET A 462 -12.60 8.60 -31.98
C MET A 462 -11.68 8.74 -30.77
N LEU A 463 -12.01 8.13 -29.62
CA LEU A 463 -11.05 7.93 -28.51
C LEU A 463 -9.96 6.90 -28.91
N ARG A 464 -9.23 7.13 -30.01
CA ARG A 464 -7.95 6.48 -30.31
C ARG A 464 -6.84 7.41 -29.88
N VAL A 465 -6.21 7.10 -28.75
CA VAL A 465 -4.75 7.14 -28.65
C VAL A 465 -4.30 6.08 -27.67
N VAL A 466 -4.17 4.85 -28.12
CA VAL A 466 -3.45 3.83 -27.37
C VAL A 466 -2.00 3.95 -27.83
N ALA A 467 -1.13 4.52 -26.99
CA ALA A 467 0.31 4.45 -27.26
C ALA A 467 0.74 2.98 -27.32
N ALA A 468 1.82 2.65 -28.04
CA ALA A 468 2.37 1.29 -28.05
C ALA A 468 2.73 0.76 -26.64
N SER A 469 2.80 1.65 -25.64
CA SER A 469 3.00 1.33 -24.23
C SER A 469 1.75 0.85 -23.49
N CYS A 470 0.58 0.88 -24.10
CA CYS A 470 -0.66 0.40 -23.50
C CYS A 470 -0.88 -1.10 -23.75
N THR A 471 -1.71 -1.73 -22.93
CA THR A 471 -2.03 -3.16 -23.01
C THR A 471 -3.55 -3.40 -23.04
N THR A 472 -3.96 -4.50 -23.68
CA THR A 472 -5.35 -4.99 -23.65
C THR A 472 -5.50 -6.29 -22.88
N THR A 473 -4.46 -6.70 -22.15
CA THR A 473 -4.47 -7.91 -21.35
C THR A 473 -5.40 -7.74 -20.17
N SER A 474 -6.37 -8.64 -20.02
CA SER A 474 -7.38 -8.54 -18.96
C SER A 474 -6.75 -8.56 -17.57
N PRO A 475 -7.05 -7.57 -16.70
CA PRO A 475 -6.55 -7.55 -15.34
C PRO A 475 -7.23 -8.60 -14.47
N ILE A 476 -6.47 -9.16 -13.53
CA ILE A 476 -6.97 -10.06 -12.50
C ILE A 476 -6.83 -9.33 -11.17
N PHE A 477 -7.95 -9.02 -10.53
CA PHE A 477 -7.95 -8.39 -9.21
C PHE A 477 -8.28 -9.41 -8.13
N TRP A 478 -7.86 -9.12 -6.89
CA TRP A 478 -8.37 -9.85 -5.71
C TRP A 478 -9.87 -9.69 -5.55
N ASN A 479 -10.37 -8.48 -5.78
CA ASN A 479 -11.78 -8.16 -5.76
C ASN A 479 -12.08 -7.01 -6.75
N THR A 480 -13.33 -6.92 -7.19
CA THR A 480 -13.88 -5.81 -7.99
C THR A 480 -15.06 -5.12 -7.29
N ASP A 481 -15.51 -5.65 -6.15
CA ASP A 481 -16.60 -5.09 -5.37
C ASP A 481 -16.14 -3.85 -4.60
N PHE A 482 -16.56 -2.68 -5.07
CA PHE A 482 -16.23 -1.41 -4.44
C PHE A 482 -16.66 -1.36 -2.97
N GLY A 483 -15.70 -1.02 -2.09
CA GLY A 483 -15.90 -0.96 -0.65
C GLY A 483 -15.48 -2.23 0.10
N GLN A 484 -15.03 -3.26 -0.61
CA GLN A 484 -14.45 -4.47 -0.02
C GLN A 484 -12.92 -4.43 -0.07
N PRO A 485 -12.21 -4.94 0.94
CA PRO A 485 -10.75 -5.09 0.91
C PRO A 485 -10.27 -5.86 -0.32
N GLY A 486 -9.13 -5.43 -0.89
CA GLY A 486 -8.54 -6.01 -2.10
C GLY A 486 -9.20 -5.56 -3.40
N CYS A 487 -10.20 -4.66 -3.36
CA CYS A 487 -10.82 -4.15 -4.57
C CYS A 487 -9.83 -3.35 -5.41
N ALA A 488 -9.70 -3.70 -6.69
CA ALA A 488 -8.75 -3.14 -7.65
C ALA A 488 -7.26 -3.34 -7.29
N VAL A 489 -6.95 -4.21 -6.34
CA VAL A 489 -5.58 -4.67 -6.07
C VAL A 489 -5.26 -5.81 -7.04
N LEU A 490 -4.19 -5.67 -7.83
CA LEU A 490 -3.78 -6.69 -8.78
C LEU A 490 -3.42 -7.99 -8.05
N HIS A 491 -3.93 -9.10 -8.58
CA HIS A 491 -3.56 -10.43 -8.12
C HIS A 491 -2.15 -10.77 -8.66
N PRO A 492 -1.30 -11.52 -7.92
CA PRO A 492 0.04 -11.88 -8.36
C PRO A 492 0.10 -12.67 -9.69
N ASP A 493 -0.98 -13.38 -10.03
CA ASP A 493 -1.14 -14.07 -11.32
C ASP A 493 -1.48 -13.13 -12.50
N SER A 494 -1.63 -11.83 -12.26
CA SER A 494 -1.76 -10.84 -13.33
C SER A 494 -0.51 -10.79 -14.18
N THR A 495 -0.66 -10.47 -15.46
CA THR A 495 0.47 -10.43 -16.39
C THR A 495 1.45 -9.30 -16.06
N ASP A 496 2.72 -9.51 -16.38
CA ASP A 496 3.78 -8.50 -16.21
C ASP A 496 3.48 -7.17 -16.91
N ALA A 497 2.75 -7.19 -18.02
CA ALA A 497 2.30 -5.98 -18.71
C ALA A 497 1.39 -5.07 -17.85
N LEU A 498 0.77 -5.59 -16.79
CA LEU A 498 -0.02 -4.82 -15.83
C LEU A 498 0.76 -4.56 -14.54
N ARG A 499 1.51 -5.57 -14.08
CA ARG A 499 2.30 -5.55 -12.85
C ARG A 499 3.54 -4.64 -12.92
N PHE A 500 4.14 -4.49 -14.11
CA PHE A 500 5.35 -3.71 -14.35
C PHE A 500 5.22 -2.79 -15.58
N GLY A 501 3.98 -2.52 -16.01
CA GLY A 501 3.70 -1.81 -17.25
C GLY A 501 3.62 -0.29 -17.13
N ALA A 502 3.67 0.25 -15.91
CA ALA A 502 3.72 1.69 -15.70
C ALA A 502 5.01 2.30 -16.27
N GLU A 503 5.01 3.61 -16.52
CA GLU A 503 6.13 4.37 -17.11
C GLU A 503 7.43 4.22 -16.31
N ASP A 504 7.33 4.08 -15.00
CA ASP A 504 8.45 3.90 -14.06
C ASP A 504 8.79 2.42 -13.78
N GLY A 505 8.10 1.48 -14.43
CA GLY A 505 8.24 0.04 -14.21
C GLY A 505 7.42 -0.51 -13.04
N GLY A 506 6.57 0.31 -12.41
CA GLY A 506 5.62 -0.12 -11.38
C GLY A 506 4.33 -0.74 -11.94
N GLU A 507 3.38 -0.98 -11.04
CA GLU A 507 2.07 -1.53 -11.40
C GLU A 507 1.12 -0.46 -11.93
N MET A 508 0.31 -0.80 -12.93
CA MET A 508 -0.72 0.10 -13.44
C MET A 508 -1.91 0.17 -12.47
N GLY A 509 -2.62 1.30 -12.48
CA GLY A 509 -3.91 1.48 -11.84
C GLY A 509 -3.87 2.18 -10.48
N ALA A 510 -5.02 2.19 -9.81
CA ALA A 510 -5.26 2.93 -8.56
C ALA A 510 -4.23 2.63 -7.45
N CYS A 511 -3.75 1.38 -7.38
CA CYS A 511 -2.88 0.93 -6.31
C CYS A 511 -1.40 1.19 -6.55
N HIS A 512 -1.02 1.80 -7.67
CA HIS A 512 0.38 2.09 -8.02
C HIS A 512 1.17 2.76 -6.88
N ALA A 513 0.58 3.76 -6.22
CA ALA A 513 1.22 4.49 -5.12
C ALA A 513 1.51 3.61 -3.89
N PHE A 514 0.83 2.47 -3.73
CA PHE A 514 1.11 1.50 -2.67
C PHE A 514 2.23 0.51 -3.03
N ALA A 515 2.63 0.47 -4.31
CA ALA A 515 3.72 -0.30 -4.86
C ALA A 515 3.66 -1.80 -4.52
N HIS A 516 2.47 -2.42 -4.53
CA HIS A 516 2.26 -3.80 -4.06
C HIS A 516 3.12 -4.80 -4.83
N THR A 517 3.06 -4.75 -6.16
CA THR A 517 3.90 -5.62 -7.00
C THR A 517 5.40 -5.40 -6.75
N LEU A 518 5.84 -4.14 -6.63
CA LEU A 518 7.26 -3.84 -6.39
C LEU A 518 7.71 -4.32 -5.01
N ARG A 519 6.84 -4.30 -3.99
CA ARG A 519 7.09 -4.85 -2.66
C ARG A 519 7.30 -6.37 -2.72
N GLU A 520 6.44 -7.09 -3.41
CA GLU A 520 6.61 -8.54 -3.63
C GLU A 520 7.92 -8.85 -4.35
N ARG A 521 8.22 -8.10 -5.42
CA ARG A 521 9.45 -8.27 -6.18
C ARG A 521 10.69 -7.99 -5.34
N ALA A 522 10.64 -6.94 -4.53
CA ALA A 522 11.72 -6.53 -3.63
C ALA A 522 12.07 -7.62 -2.62
N VAL A 523 11.07 -8.34 -2.08
CA VAL A 523 11.31 -9.49 -1.20
C VAL A 523 12.09 -10.58 -1.91
N ILE A 524 11.64 -10.99 -3.11
CA ILE A 524 12.31 -12.05 -3.87
C ILE A 524 13.75 -11.65 -4.22
N ASP A 525 13.96 -10.42 -4.67
CA ASP A 525 15.30 -9.94 -5.04
C ASP A 525 16.21 -9.81 -3.81
N LYS A 526 15.71 -9.28 -2.69
CA LYS A 526 16.47 -9.18 -1.44
C LYS A 526 16.88 -10.54 -0.89
N LEU A 527 15.96 -11.50 -0.87
CA LEU A 527 16.20 -12.80 -0.27
C LEU A 527 17.24 -13.64 -1.01
N ARG A 528 17.55 -13.35 -2.28
CA ARG A 528 18.66 -13.99 -3.00
C ARG A 528 19.99 -13.88 -2.24
N ASP A 529 20.19 -12.77 -1.55
CA ASP A 529 21.40 -12.53 -0.77
C ASP A 529 21.36 -13.15 0.63
N PHE A 530 20.21 -13.63 1.09
CA PHE A 530 20.02 -14.15 2.46
C PHE A 530 19.65 -15.63 2.52
N LEU A 531 19.29 -16.25 1.39
CA LEU A 531 19.03 -17.67 1.30
C LEU A 531 20.30 -18.50 1.11
N PRO A 532 20.31 -19.77 1.56
CA PRO A 532 21.37 -20.71 1.23
C PRO A 532 21.46 -20.96 -0.28
N VAL A 533 22.64 -21.36 -0.76
CA VAL A 533 22.89 -21.62 -2.18
C VAL A 533 21.90 -22.66 -2.73
N GLY A 534 21.25 -22.31 -3.83
CA GLY A 534 20.31 -23.19 -4.53
C GLY A 534 18.91 -23.25 -3.90
N ILE A 535 18.62 -22.44 -2.88
CA ILE A 535 17.28 -22.24 -2.33
C ILE A 535 16.61 -21.04 -3.00
N GLU A 536 15.34 -21.19 -3.37
CA GLU A 536 14.52 -20.18 -4.03
C GLU A 536 13.38 -19.73 -3.10
N ALA A 537 13.19 -18.41 -2.95
CA ALA A 537 11.99 -17.87 -2.32
C ALA A 537 10.82 -17.91 -3.31
N VAL A 538 9.64 -18.24 -2.81
CA VAL A 538 8.37 -18.16 -3.53
C VAL A 538 7.38 -17.43 -2.64
N LEU A 539 6.76 -16.37 -3.16
CA LEU A 539 5.70 -15.68 -2.45
C LEU A 539 4.35 -16.27 -2.85
N ALA A 540 3.54 -16.64 -1.87
CA ALA A 540 2.22 -17.22 -2.06
C ALA A 540 1.19 -16.41 -1.25
N PRO A 541 0.19 -15.80 -1.88
CA PRO A 541 -0.80 -15.03 -1.13
C PRO A 541 -1.69 -15.97 -0.29
N ASP A 542 -1.96 -15.58 0.94
CA ASP A 542 -2.71 -16.38 1.91
C ASP A 542 -3.66 -15.51 2.75
N ALA A 543 -4.94 -15.58 2.42
CA ALA A 543 -5.97 -14.85 3.14
C ALA A 543 -6.20 -15.35 4.57
N SER A 544 -5.71 -16.54 4.93
CA SER A 544 -5.86 -17.07 6.29
C SER A 544 -4.96 -16.39 7.32
N LEU A 545 -3.93 -15.64 6.88
CA LEU A 545 -3.11 -14.78 7.76
C LEU A 545 -3.86 -13.53 8.25
N LEU A 546 -5.00 -13.21 7.64
CA LEU A 546 -5.83 -12.07 8.05
C LEU A 546 -6.69 -12.36 9.28
N CYS A 547 -6.78 -13.63 9.69
CA CYS A 547 -7.62 -14.07 10.79
C CYS A 547 -6.79 -14.87 11.78
N PRO A 548 -6.71 -14.45 13.05
CA PRO A 548 -5.95 -15.20 14.03
C PRO A 548 -6.55 -16.60 14.22
N PRO A 549 -5.72 -17.61 14.50
CA PRO A 549 -6.21 -18.96 14.76
C PRO A 549 -7.15 -18.98 15.97
N PRO A 550 -8.11 -19.93 16.02
CA PRO A 550 -9.03 -20.05 17.15
C PRO A 550 -8.30 -20.55 18.40
N GLU A 551 -8.96 -20.44 19.54
CA GLU A 551 -8.60 -21.25 20.71
C GLU A 551 -8.83 -22.73 20.42
N GLU A 552 -7.97 -23.58 20.96
CA GLU A 552 -8.14 -25.02 20.89
C GLU A 552 -9.35 -25.40 21.75
N GLN A 553 -10.36 -26.01 21.13
CA GLN A 553 -11.49 -26.56 21.88
C GLN A 553 -10.99 -27.79 22.65
N PRO A 554 -11.30 -27.90 23.96
CA PRO A 554 -10.83 -28.99 24.82
C PRO A 554 -11.34 -30.37 24.40
#